data_AF-G7HXQ9-F1
#
_entry.id   AF-G7HXQ9-F1
#
_cell.length_a   1.000
_cell.length_b   1.000
_cell.length_c   1.000
_cell.angle_alpha   90.00
_cell.angle_beta   90.00
_cell.angle_gamma   90.00
#
_symmetry.space_group_name_H-M   'P 1'
#
loop_
_entity.id
_entity.type
_entity.pdbx_description
1 polymer ?
#
loop_
_entity_poly.entity_id
_entity_poly.type
_entity_poly.pdbx_seq_one_letter_code
_entity_poly.pdbx_strand_id
1 'polypeptide(L)'
;MTVNGQHRQIEVARDLEALAKTLAHSTRNVPAPFDSYTLLGELAATVDHIEQVCRQLAAWHASVVDGTHYAGEDGRGDGATGTVTAAAELERAAVALDTASAAVRAAHSANGVVRWFDAAE
;
A
#
# COMPACT_ATOMS: atom_id res chain seq x y z
N MET A 1 2.14 -11.80 21.03
CA MET A 1 1.62 -12.50 19.85
C MET A 1 2.68 -12.42 18.76
N THR A 2 3.24 -13.54 18.33
CA THR A 2 4.18 -13.60 17.22
C THR A 2 3.43 -13.26 15.93
N VAL A 3 3.59 -12.01 15.47
CA VAL A 3 2.92 -11.45 14.28
C VAL A 3 3.35 -12.19 13.00
N ASN A 4 4.48 -12.89 13.03
CA ASN A 4 5.08 -13.56 11.88
C ASN A 4 4.96 -15.10 11.96
N GLY A 5 3.74 -15.62 12.10
CA GLY A 5 3.47 -17.04 11.84
C GLY A 5 3.55 -17.33 10.33
N GLN A 6 3.96 -18.54 9.92
CA GLN A 6 3.95 -18.95 8.51
C GLN A 6 2.58 -18.64 7.87
N HIS A 7 2.58 -18.06 6.66
CA HIS A 7 1.40 -17.67 5.86
C HIS A 7 0.51 -16.54 6.42
N ARG A 8 0.67 -16.11 7.67
CA ARG A 8 -0.16 -15.04 8.26
C ARG A 8 -0.07 -13.71 7.48
N GLN A 9 1.12 -13.37 6.98
CA GLN A 9 1.32 -12.16 6.18
C GLN A 9 0.55 -12.22 4.84
N ILE A 10 0.40 -13.42 4.26
CA ILE A 10 -0.37 -13.61 3.02
C ILE A 10 -1.86 -13.46 3.28
N GLU A 11 -2.37 -13.99 4.41
CA GLU A 11 -3.77 -13.82 4.81
C GLU A 11 -4.11 -12.34 5.03
N VAL A 12 -3.27 -11.62 5.78
CA VAL A 12 -3.44 -10.16 6.00
C VAL A 12 -3.41 -9.39 4.68
N ALA A 13 -2.51 -9.74 3.75
CA ALA A 13 -2.44 -9.10 2.44
C ALA A 13 -3.71 -9.36 1.60
N ARG A 14 -4.31 -10.55 1.70
CA ARG A 14 -5.58 -10.87 1.02
C ARG A 14 -6.75 -10.10 1.61
N ASP A 15 -6.81 -9.97 2.93
CA ASP A 15 -7.87 -9.19 3.59
C ASP A 15 -7.75 -7.70 3.23
N LEU A 16 -6.53 -7.16 3.16
CA LEU A 16 -6.27 -5.81 2.69
C LEU A 16 -6.76 -5.59 1.25
N GLU A 17 -6.47 -6.52 0.33
CA GLU A 17 -6.97 -6.44 -1.06
C GLU A 17 -8.49 -6.44 -1.12
N ALA A 18 -9.15 -7.32 -0.35
CA ALA A 18 -10.60 -7.41 -0.31
C ALA A 18 -11.26 -6.13 0.21
N LEU A 19 -10.67 -5.51 1.26
CA LEU A 19 -11.10 -4.23 1.79
C LEU A 19 -10.88 -3.09 0.79
N ALA A 20 -9.71 -3.03 0.15
CA ALA A 20 -9.41 -2.02 -0.87
C ALA A 20 -10.36 -2.13 -2.07
N LYS A 21 -10.68 -3.35 -2.50
CA LYS A 21 -11.66 -3.62 -3.56
C LYS A 21 -13.06 -3.16 -3.17
N THR A 22 -13.46 -3.43 -1.93
CA THR A 22 -14.76 -2.99 -1.39
C THR A 22 -14.83 -1.47 -1.36
N LEU A 23 -13.77 -0.81 -0.88
CA LEU A 23 -13.66 0.64 -0.84
C LEU A 23 -13.74 1.25 -2.25
N ALA A 24 -12.97 0.73 -3.21
CA ALA A 24 -13.00 1.21 -4.59
C ALA A 24 -14.38 1.05 -5.24
N HIS A 25 -15.15 0.03 -4.85
CA HIS A 25 -16.52 -0.15 -5.30
C HIS A 25 -17.48 0.83 -4.62
N SER A 26 -17.38 1.01 -3.30
CA SER A 26 -18.26 1.90 -2.55
C SER A 26 -18.06 3.36 -2.93
N THR A 27 -16.83 3.82 -3.19
CA THR A 27 -16.54 5.21 -3.57
C THR A 27 -17.05 5.60 -4.96
N ARG A 28 -17.68 4.69 -5.71
CA ARG A 28 -18.43 5.04 -6.93
C ARG A 28 -19.64 5.93 -6.64
N ASN A 29 -20.18 5.85 -5.42
CA ASN A 29 -21.22 6.73 -4.94
C ASN A 29 -20.96 7.03 -3.46
N VAL A 30 -20.85 8.31 -3.09
CA VAL A 30 -20.65 8.74 -1.70
C VAL A 30 -21.97 9.34 -1.21
N PRO A 31 -22.89 8.52 -0.67
CA PRO A 31 -24.24 8.97 -0.33
C PRO A 31 -24.27 9.97 0.83
N ALA A 32 -23.24 9.97 1.66
CA ALA A 32 -23.02 10.94 2.73
C ALA A 32 -21.77 11.77 2.44
N PRO A 33 -21.86 12.87 1.65
CA PRO A 33 -20.71 13.69 1.27
C PRO A 33 -19.95 14.26 2.47
N PHE A 34 -20.60 14.44 3.63
CA PHE A 34 -19.95 14.86 4.87
C PHE A 34 -18.85 13.89 5.34
N ASP A 35 -18.99 12.58 5.07
CA ASP A 35 -18.00 11.57 5.44
C ASP A 35 -16.71 11.65 4.59
N SER A 36 -16.73 12.40 3.49
CA SER A 36 -15.58 12.56 2.58
C SER A 36 -14.32 13.03 3.28
N TYR A 37 -14.44 13.84 4.34
CA TYR A 37 -13.28 14.30 5.11
C TYR A 37 -12.58 13.12 5.79
N THR A 38 -13.33 12.34 6.59
CA THR A 38 -12.81 11.15 7.27
C THR A 38 -12.27 10.15 6.26
N LEU A 39 -13.01 9.90 5.16
CA LEU A 39 -12.60 8.99 4.09
C LEU A 39 -11.23 9.36 3.50
N LEU A 40 -10.99 10.64 3.23
CA LEU A 40 -9.69 11.11 2.72
C LEU A 40 -8.55 10.94 3.74
N GLY A 41 -8.85 11.13 5.03
CA GLY A 41 -7.87 10.92 6.11
C GLY A 41 -7.45 9.45 6.22
N GLU A 42 -8.43 8.54 6.23
CA GLU A 42 -8.19 7.09 6.26
C GLU A 42 -7.47 6.60 5.00
N LEU A 43 -7.79 7.17 3.83
CA LEU A 43 -7.09 6.85 2.59
C LEU A 43 -5.62 7.29 2.65
N ALA A 44 -5.31 8.49 3.16
CA ALA A 44 -3.94 8.95 3.33
C ALA A 44 -3.14 8.02 4.25
N ALA A 45 -3.71 7.67 5.42
CA ALA A 45 -3.09 6.74 6.35
C ALA A 45 -2.89 5.34 5.73
N THR A 46 -3.84 4.87 4.93
CA THR A 46 -3.71 3.59 4.21
C THR A 46 -2.54 3.61 3.22
N VAL A 47 -2.38 4.70 2.45
CA VAL A 47 -1.27 4.87 1.52
C VAL A 47 0.08 4.88 2.25
N ASP A 48 0.18 5.58 3.39
CA ASP A 48 1.40 5.58 4.23
C ASP A 48 1.77 4.17 4.71
N HIS A 49 0.79 3.36 5.11
CA HIS A 49 1.06 1.99 5.54
C HIS A 49 1.51 1.09 4.38
N ILE A 50 0.92 1.25 3.18
CA ILE A 50 1.36 0.51 1.99
C ILE A 50 2.78 0.91 1.61
N GLU A 51 3.12 2.20 1.70
CA GLU A 51 4.47 2.71 1.52
C GLU A 51 5.46 2.03 2.47
N GLN A 52 5.11 1.95 3.75
CA GLN A 52 5.91 1.27 4.76
C GLN A 52 6.10 -0.22 4.43
N VAL A 53 5.05 -0.92 3.99
CA VAL A 53 5.14 -2.33 3.56
C VAL A 53 6.11 -2.47 2.38
N CYS A 54 6.05 -1.58 1.39
CA CYS A 54 7.01 -1.58 0.27
C CYS A 54 8.45 -1.43 0.76
N ARG A 55 8.74 -0.47 1.65
CA ARG A 55 10.09 -0.29 2.22
C ARG A 55 10.56 -1.52 3.01
N GLN A 56 9.68 -2.13 3.79
CA GLN A 56 10.00 -3.34 4.56
C GLN A 56 10.33 -4.52 3.65
N LEU A 57 9.55 -4.72 2.59
CA LEU A 57 9.81 -5.77 1.60
C LEU A 57 11.07 -5.49 0.79
N ALA A 58 11.34 -4.23 0.44
CA ALA A 58 12.57 -3.82 -0.24
C ALA A 58 13.81 -4.16 0.60
N ALA A 59 13.80 -3.78 1.87
CA ALA A 59 14.86 -4.08 2.82
C ALA A 59 15.04 -5.60 3.00
N TRP A 60 13.94 -6.36 3.07
CA TRP A 60 14.01 -7.81 3.15
C TRP A 60 14.67 -8.41 1.90
N HIS A 61 14.23 -8.03 0.70
CA HIS A 61 14.82 -8.48 -0.57
C HIS A 61 16.29 -8.07 -0.74
N ALA A 62 16.71 -6.92 -0.21
CA ALA A 62 18.11 -6.49 -0.22
C ALA A 62 18.99 -7.30 0.75
N SER A 63 18.38 -7.98 1.73
CA SER A 63 19.08 -8.73 2.79
C SER A 63 19.22 -10.24 2.53
N VAL A 64 18.49 -10.79 1.56
CA VAL A 64 18.57 -12.22 1.23
C VAL A 64 19.87 -12.57 0.50
N VAL A 65 20.33 -13.81 0.68
CA VAL A 65 21.66 -14.27 0.22
C VAL A 65 21.49 -15.53 -0.62
N ASP A 66 22.11 -15.55 -1.81
CA ASP A 66 22.10 -16.71 -2.71
C ASP A 66 22.74 -17.95 -2.05
N GLY A 67 22.20 -19.13 -2.34
CA GLY A 67 22.59 -20.40 -1.73
C GLY A 67 22.23 -20.54 -0.25
N THR A 68 21.65 -19.50 0.38
CA THR A 68 21.20 -19.53 1.78
C THR A 68 19.68 -19.34 1.89
N HIS A 69 19.18 -18.25 1.31
CA HIS A 69 17.77 -17.85 1.39
C HIS A 69 16.99 -18.20 0.12
N TYR A 70 17.69 -18.34 -1.02
CA TYR A 70 17.13 -18.79 -2.29
C TYR A 70 18.18 -19.64 -3.04
N ALA A 71 17.74 -20.43 -4.00
CA ALA A 71 18.59 -21.41 -4.71
C ALA A 71 18.87 -20.96 -6.15
N GLY A 72 19.41 -19.74 -6.32
CA GLY A 72 19.57 -19.12 -7.63
C GLY A 72 18.25 -18.76 -8.31
N GLU A 73 18.31 -18.43 -9.60
CA GLU A 73 17.14 -18.07 -10.42
C GLU A 73 16.62 -19.26 -11.23
N ASP A 74 15.34 -19.25 -11.62
CA ASP A 74 14.66 -20.32 -12.37
C ASP A 74 15.06 -20.40 -13.86
N GLY A 75 16.16 -19.73 -14.24
CA GLY A 75 16.67 -19.64 -15.60
C GLY A 75 15.93 -18.65 -16.50
N ARG A 76 14.96 -17.88 -15.97
CA ARG A 76 14.24 -16.82 -16.70
C ARG A 76 14.82 -15.41 -16.48
N GLY A 77 15.72 -15.26 -15.51
CA GLY A 77 16.47 -14.03 -15.24
C GLY A 77 17.94 -14.15 -15.62
N ASP A 78 18.70 -13.06 -15.47
CA ASP A 78 20.12 -12.97 -15.81
C ASP A 78 21.08 -13.31 -14.64
N GLY A 79 20.55 -13.80 -13.51
CA GLY A 79 21.30 -14.27 -12.34
C GLY A 79 21.66 -13.16 -11.37
N ALA A 80 21.32 -13.34 -10.08
CA ALA A 80 21.52 -12.38 -8.97
C ALA A 80 20.74 -11.05 -9.05
N THR A 81 20.12 -10.74 -10.19
CA THR A 81 19.40 -9.49 -10.43
C THR A 81 17.97 -9.52 -9.93
N GLY A 82 17.34 -10.69 -9.79
CA GLY A 82 15.91 -10.77 -9.42
C GLY A 82 15.59 -10.15 -8.05
N THR A 83 16.37 -10.45 -7.02
CA THR A 83 16.19 -9.90 -5.66
C THR A 83 16.55 -8.42 -5.60
N VAL A 84 17.62 -8.01 -6.29
CA VAL A 84 18.05 -6.61 -6.42
C VAL A 84 16.98 -5.78 -7.15
N THR A 85 16.42 -6.32 -8.23
CA THR A 85 15.35 -5.68 -9.01
C THR A 85 14.09 -5.54 -8.17
N ALA A 86 13.68 -6.60 -7.47
CA ALA A 86 12.53 -6.54 -6.57
C ALA A 86 12.71 -5.46 -5.49
N ALA A 87 13.88 -5.40 -4.85
CA ALA A 87 14.18 -4.36 -3.87
C ALA A 87 14.11 -2.95 -4.49
N ALA A 88 14.72 -2.75 -5.66
CA ALA A 88 14.74 -1.46 -6.34
C ALA A 88 13.35 -0.99 -6.83
N GLU A 89 12.52 -1.91 -7.31
CA GLU A 89 11.14 -1.60 -7.73
C GLU A 89 10.25 -1.29 -6.52
N LEU A 90 10.41 -2.01 -5.41
CA LEU A 90 9.68 -1.73 -4.17
C LEU A 90 10.07 -0.37 -3.57
N GLU A 91 11.35 0.01 -3.63
CA GLU A 91 11.80 1.34 -3.21
C GLU A 91 11.20 2.44 -4.12
N ARG A 92 11.17 2.22 -5.44
CA ARG A 92 10.50 3.12 -6.37
C ARG A 92 9.00 3.25 -6.07
N ALA A 93 8.33 2.15 -5.76
CA ALA A 93 6.93 2.15 -5.36
C ALA A 93 6.72 2.95 -4.07
N ALA A 94 7.59 2.79 -3.06
CA ALA A 94 7.53 3.57 -1.82
C ALA A 94 7.65 5.08 -2.08
N VAL A 95 8.60 5.52 -2.91
CA VAL A 95 8.72 6.95 -3.27
C VAL A 95 7.47 7.48 -3.98
N ALA A 96 6.88 6.68 -4.88
CA ALA A 96 5.63 7.05 -5.54
C ALA A 96 4.45 7.13 -4.55
N LEU A 97 4.38 6.23 -3.58
CA LEU A 97 3.34 6.20 -2.54
C LEU A 97 3.47 7.39 -1.58
N ASP A 98 4.68 7.79 -1.20
CA ASP A 98 4.91 9.00 -0.39
C ASP A 98 4.39 10.26 -1.12
N THR A 99 4.68 10.36 -2.42
CA THR A 99 4.16 11.44 -3.27
C THR A 99 2.63 11.40 -3.36
N ALA A 100 2.04 10.21 -3.52
CA ALA A 100 0.60 10.02 -3.54
C ALA A 100 -0.05 10.39 -2.20
N SER A 101 0.56 10.00 -1.08
CA SER A 101 0.09 10.32 0.27
C SER A 101 0.07 11.84 0.50
N ALA A 102 1.13 12.55 0.08
CA ALA A 102 1.16 14.01 0.14
C ALA A 102 0.00 14.65 -0.65
N ALA A 103 -0.30 14.14 -1.85
CA ALA A 103 -1.43 14.62 -2.65
C ALA A 103 -2.79 14.34 -1.98
N VAL A 104 -2.99 13.15 -1.39
CA VAL A 104 -4.22 12.82 -0.66
C VAL A 104 -4.37 13.70 0.58
N ARG A 105 -3.31 13.97 1.34
CA ARG A 105 -3.33 14.91 2.49
C ARG A 105 -3.67 16.34 2.06
N ALA A 106 -3.19 16.78 0.91
CA ALA A 106 -3.57 18.07 0.34
C ALA A 106 -5.06 18.10 -0.02
N ALA A 107 -5.59 17.04 -0.62
CA ALA A 107 -7.03 16.91 -0.90
C ALA A 107 -7.86 16.89 0.40
N HIS A 108 -7.43 16.17 1.43
CA HIS A 108 -8.06 16.14 2.75
C HIS A 108 -8.13 17.54 3.36
N SER A 109 -7.02 18.29 3.31
CA SER A 109 -6.94 19.67 3.81
C SER A 109 -7.87 20.61 3.05
N ALA A 110 -7.91 20.51 1.72
CA ALA A 110 -8.85 21.27 0.89
C ALA A 110 -10.31 20.89 1.16
N ASN A 111 -10.59 19.62 1.47
CA ASN A 111 -11.93 19.16 1.81
C ASN A 111 -12.42 19.74 3.15
N GLY A 112 -11.52 19.97 4.10
CA GLY A 112 -11.86 20.48 5.43
C GLY A 112 -12.51 21.88 5.45
N VAL A 113 -12.40 22.64 4.36
CA VAL A 113 -13.07 23.96 4.24
C VAL A 113 -14.39 23.89 3.46
N VAL A 114 -14.75 22.73 2.90
CA VAL A 114 -15.99 22.53 2.14
C VAL A 114 -17.15 22.28 3.10
N ARG A 115 -18.26 22.99 2.90
CA ARG A 115 -19.52 22.74 3.60
C ARG A 115 -20.33 21.71 2.82
N TRP A 116 -20.19 20.45 3.20
CA TRP A 116 -20.95 19.34 2.61
C TRP A 116 -22.37 19.25 3.18
N PHE A 117 -23.30 18.77 2.36
CA PHE A 117 -24.59 18.30 2.84
C PHE A 117 -24.42 16.91 3.49
N ASP A 118 -25.31 16.58 4.43
CA ASP A 118 -25.32 15.29 5.12
C ASP A 118 -25.62 14.13 4.14
N ALA A 119 -26.44 14.40 3.11
CA ALA A 119 -26.76 13.44 2.05
C ALA A 119 -26.69 14.11 0.66
N ALA A 120 -26.26 13.35 -0.34
CA ALA A 120 -26.43 13.73 -1.74
C ALA A 120 -27.81 13.24 -2.23
N GLU A 121 -28.63 14.14 -2.78
CA GLU A 121 -29.92 13.83 -3.41
C GLU A 121 -29.78 12.97 -4.68
#